data_AF-A0A803KB30-F1
#
_entry.id   AF-A0A803KB30-F1
#
_cell.length_a   1.000
_cell.length_b   1.000
_cell.length_c   1.000
_cell.angle_alpha   90.00
_cell.angle_beta   90.00
_cell.angle_gamma   90.00
#
_symmetry.space_group_name_H-M   'P 1'
#
loop_
_entity.id
_entity.type
_entity.pdbx_description
1 polymer ?
#
loop_
_entity_poly.entity_id
_entity_poly.type
_entity_poly.pdbx_seq_one_letter_code
_entity_poly.pdbx_strand_id
1 'polypeptide(L)'
;MEPFLIGPVLLVEYCRGQSLVLCFYYLFINDLEVGIDSTVSIFADDTKLCKTISSMQDTATLQSDLTKLENCAVNWKMRFNVDKCKVMHFGRNNINTSYLLNGSLLGVSLMGKDLGFFVDNKLSNSWQCHSVATKANKVLSCIRKGIDSRD
;
A
#
# COMPACT_ATOMS: atom_id res chain seq x y z
N MET A 1 -0.92 -22.12 0.86
CA MET A 1 0.06 -21.33 0.09
C MET A 1 -0.79 -20.34 -0.71
N GLU A 2 -1.13 -19.22 -0.07
CA GLU A 2 -2.08 -18.24 -0.60
C GLU A 2 -1.47 -17.55 -1.84
N PRO A 3 -2.24 -17.36 -2.93
CA PRO A 3 -1.76 -16.69 -4.13
C PRO A 3 -1.76 -15.16 -3.90
N PHE A 4 -0.87 -14.69 -3.01
CA PHE A 4 -0.71 -13.26 -2.76
C PHE A 4 0.01 -12.60 -3.95
N LEU A 5 -0.69 -11.66 -4.59
CA LEU A 5 -0.14 -10.46 -5.25
C LEU A 5 0.53 -10.67 -6.62
N ILE A 6 -0.22 -11.15 -7.62
CA ILE A 6 0.16 -10.98 -9.03
C ILE A 6 -0.79 -9.95 -9.65
N GLY A 7 -0.62 -8.67 -9.32
CA GLY A 7 -1.49 -7.60 -9.79
C GLY A 7 -1.08 -6.23 -9.27
N PRO A 8 -1.34 -5.12 -10.00
CA PRO A 8 -1.16 -3.78 -9.42
C PRO A 8 -1.90 -3.64 -8.10
N VAL A 9 -1.21 -3.01 -7.17
CA VAL A 9 -1.76 -2.65 -5.87
C VAL A 9 -1.79 -1.13 -5.82
N LEU A 10 -3.00 -0.60 -5.78
CA LEU A 10 -3.20 0.79 -5.47
C LEU A 10 -3.12 0.94 -3.95
N LEU A 11 -2.10 1.67 -3.47
CA LEU A 11 -1.96 2.00 -2.07
C LEU A 11 -2.64 3.36 -1.84
N VAL A 12 -3.88 3.33 -1.32
CA VAL A 12 -4.64 4.54 -1.00
C VAL A 12 -4.47 4.84 0.49
N GLU A 13 -3.38 5.52 0.84
CA GLU A 13 -3.18 5.99 2.21
C GLU A 13 -4.27 6.99 2.60
N TYR A 14 -5.08 6.64 3.59
CA TYR A 14 -6.14 7.51 4.08
C TYR A 14 -5.58 8.40 5.20
N CYS A 15 -5.76 9.72 5.07
CA CYS A 15 -5.23 10.67 6.04
C CYS A 15 -6.35 11.08 7.00
N ARG A 16 -6.36 10.53 8.22
CA ARG A 16 -7.37 10.88 9.23
C ARG A 16 -6.97 12.07 10.08
N GLY A 17 -7.97 12.87 10.46
CA GLY A 17 -7.87 13.99 11.39
C GLY A 17 -8.92 14.01 12.51
N GLN A 18 -9.63 12.92 12.83
CA GLN A 18 -10.59 12.92 13.96
C GLN A 18 -10.65 11.61 14.75
N SER A 19 -10.74 11.75 16.08
CA SER A 19 -10.43 10.80 17.16
C SER A 19 -11.61 9.90 17.59
N LEU A 20 -12.45 9.42 16.67
CA LEU A 20 -13.55 8.48 16.96
C LEU A 20 -13.41 7.19 16.14
N VAL A 21 -12.27 6.53 16.32
CA VAL A 21 -11.69 5.59 15.35
C VAL A 21 -12.36 4.22 15.32
N LEU A 22 -12.92 3.68 16.41
CA LEU A 22 -13.36 2.27 16.44
C LEU A 22 -14.80 2.02 15.97
N CYS A 23 -15.77 2.87 16.35
CA CYS A 23 -17.19 2.59 16.06
C CYS A 23 -17.58 2.84 14.59
N PHE A 24 -17.01 3.87 13.96
CA PHE A 24 -17.24 4.14 12.53
C PHE A 24 -16.46 3.19 11.62
N TYR A 25 -15.38 2.58 12.11
CA TYR A 25 -14.54 1.67 11.33
C TYR A 25 -15.30 0.42 10.90
N TYR A 26 -15.99 -0.26 11.82
CA TYR A 26 -16.75 -1.48 11.49
C TYR A 26 -17.91 -1.24 10.52
N LEU A 27 -18.63 -0.12 10.66
CA LEU A 27 -19.71 0.24 9.73
C LEU A 27 -19.16 0.63 8.35
N PHE A 28 -18.05 1.38 8.34
CA PHE A 28 -17.36 1.76 7.10
C PHE A 28 -16.85 0.53 6.33
N ILE A 29 -16.23 -0.45 7.01
CA ILE A 29 -15.74 -1.68 6.37
C ILE A 29 -16.88 -2.45 5.69
N ASN A 30 -18.01 -2.62 6.39
CA ASN A 30 -19.14 -3.38 5.87
C ASN A 30 -19.72 -2.74 4.59
N ASP A 31 -19.74 -1.41 4.51
CA ASP A 31 -20.24 -0.69 3.33
C ASP A 31 -19.17 -0.53 2.23
N LEU A 32 -17.88 -0.69 2.55
CA LEU A 32 -16.79 -0.55 1.59
C LEU A 32 -16.72 -1.74 0.62
N GLU A 33 -16.98 -2.94 1.11
CA GLU A 33 -16.94 -4.16 0.29
C GLU A 33 -18.18 -4.31 -0.60
N VAL A 34 -19.23 -3.52 -0.37
CA VAL A 34 -20.46 -3.57 -1.17
C VAL A 34 -20.20 -3.00 -2.57
N GLY A 35 -20.03 -3.91 -3.53
CA GLY A 35 -19.94 -3.58 -4.95
C GLY A 35 -18.56 -3.19 -5.44
N ILE A 36 -17.49 -3.42 -4.66
CA ILE A 36 -16.11 -3.36 -5.14
C ILE A 36 -15.71 -4.76 -5.65
N ASP A 37 -15.21 -4.83 -6.88
CA ASP A 37 -14.74 -6.10 -7.49
C ASP A 37 -13.25 -6.37 -7.16
N SER A 38 -12.51 -5.31 -6.87
CA SER A 38 -11.12 -5.36 -6.44
C SER A 38 -10.98 -5.81 -4.98
N THR A 39 -9.83 -6.39 -4.61
CA THR A 39 -9.54 -6.75 -3.22
C THR A 39 -9.24 -5.48 -2.41
N VAL A 40 -10.01 -5.24 -1.35
CA VAL A 40 -9.74 -4.13 -0.42
C VAL A 40 -9.13 -4.68 0.86
N SER A 41 -8.06 -4.05 1.34
CA SER A 41 -7.46 -4.37 2.63
C SER A 41 -7.36 -3.09 3.46
N ILE A 42 -7.98 -3.09 4.63
CA ILE A 42 -8.05 -1.93 5.51
C ILE A 42 -7.24 -2.25 6.76
N PHE A 43 -6.31 -1.38 7.09
CA PHE A 43 -5.51 -1.52 8.30
C PHE A 43 -5.29 -0.16 8.95
N ALA A 44 -5.83 0.03 10.16
CA ALA A 44 -5.78 1.29 10.89
C ALA A 44 -6.28 2.47 10.04
N ASP A 45 -5.40 3.41 9.69
CA ASP A 45 -5.67 4.55 8.80
C ASP A 45 -5.32 4.30 7.33
N ASP A 46 -4.78 3.13 6.95
CA ASP A 46 -4.44 2.81 5.56
C ASP A 46 -5.53 1.95 4.89
N THR A 47 -5.84 2.27 3.63
CA THR A 47 -6.72 1.44 2.77
C THR A 47 -5.99 1.06 1.49
N LYS A 48 -5.92 -0.22 1.18
CA LYS A 48 -5.23 -0.73 -0.02
C LYS A 48 -6.28 -1.33 -0.95
N LEU A 49 -6.25 -0.91 -2.21
CA LEU A 49 -7.13 -1.40 -3.25
C LEU A 49 -6.27 -2.17 -4.26
N CYS A 50 -6.43 -3.47 -4.32
CA CYS A 50 -5.57 -4.36 -5.08
C CYS A 50 -6.38 -5.05 -6.18
N LYS A 51 -5.84 -5.09 -7.40
CA LYS A 51 -6.48 -5.84 -8.50
C LYS A 51 -5.45 -6.33 -9.49
N THR A 52 -5.62 -7.56 -9.95
CA THR A 52 -4.85 -8.07 -11.09
C THR A 52 -5.34 -7.42 -12.38
N ILE A 53 -4.42 -6.79 -13.10
CA ILE A 53 -4.70 -6.10 -14.36
C ILE A 53 -3.99 -6.84 -15.48
N SER A 54 -4.80 -7.40 -16.36
CA SER A 54 -4.37 -8.11 -17.56
C SER A 54 -4.92 -7.45 -18.83
N SER A 55 -5.99 -6.66 -18.71
CA SER A 55 -6.69 -6.03 -19.82
C SER A 55 -7.04 -4.57 -19.52
N MET A 56 -7.39 -3.80 -20.56
CA MET A 56 -7.92 -2.44 -20.38
C MET A 56 -9.24 -2.44 -19.59
N GLN A 57 -10.03 -3.51 -19.66
CA GLN A 57 -11.25 -3.63 -18.88
C GLN A 57 -10.96 -3.70 -17.38
N ASP A 58 -9.90 -4.42 -16.97
CA ASP A 58 -9.47 -4.46 -15.58
C ASP A 58 -9.04 -3.09 -15.06
N THR A 59 -8.40 -2.28 -15.92
CA THR A 59 -8.02 -0.90 -15.58
C THR A 59 -9.24 -0.01 -15.36
N ALA A 60 -10.26 -0.15 -16.21
CA ALA A 60 -11.51 0.59 -16.08
C ALA A 60 -12.29 0.16 -14.82
N THR A 61 -12.28 -1.13 -14.50
CA THR A 61 -12.90 -1.64 -13.26
C THR A 61 -12.17 -1.13 -12.02
N LEU A 62 -10.83 -1.13 -12.01
CA LEU A 62 -10.07 -0.57 -10.88
C LEU A 62 -10.34 0.93 -10.70
N GLN A 63 -10.42 1.69 -11.79
CA GLN A 63 -10.79 3.12 -11.73
C GLN A 63 -12.22 3.31 -11.24
N SER A 64 -13.17 2.46 -11.66
CA SER A 64 -14.56 2.48 -11.19
C SER A 64 -14.64 2.20 -9.69
N ASP A 65 -13.91 1.20 -9.22
CA ASP A 65 -13.83 0.85 -7.79
C ASP A 65 -13.19 1.99 -6.98
N LEU A 66 -12.18 2.66 -7.53
CA LEU A 66 -11.60 3.86 -6.91
C LEU A 66 -12.60 5.01 -6.80
N THR A 67 -13.43 5.23 -7.83
CA THR A 67 -14.51 6.23 -7.80
C THR A 67 -15.61 5.86 -6.81
N LYS A 68 -15.95 4.57 -6.65
CA LYS A 68 -16.88 4.11 -5.61
C LYS A 68 -16.30 4.37 -4.22
N LEU A 69 -15.01 4.11 -4.03
CA LEU A 69 -14.31 4.37 -2.78
C LEU A 69 -14.34 5.87 -2.42
N GLU A 70 -14.15 6.74 -3.41
CA GLU A 70 -14.30 8.19 -3.27
C GLU A 70 -15.73 8.58 -2.85
N ASN A 71 -16.75 8.04 -3.51
CA ASN A 71 -18.15 8.29 -3.17
C ASN A 71 -18.51 7.80 -1.76
N CYS A 72 -18.00 6.63 -1.36
CA CYS A 72 -18.16 6.13 0.00
C CYS A 72 -17.51 7.12 0.99
N ALA A 73 -16.27 7.54 0.76
CA ALA A 73 -15.61 8.52 1.63
C ALA A 73 -16.45 9.81 1.77
N VAL A 74 -17.03 10.32 0.69
CA VAL A 74 -17.93 11.49 0.72
C VAL A 74 -19.16 11.24 1.60
N ASN A 75 -19.84 10.08 1.44
CA ASN A 75 -21.01 9.72 2.25
C ASN A 75 -20.69 9.67 3.75
N TRP A 76 -19.51 9.16 4.09
CA TRP A 76 -19.00 9.08 5.45
C TRP A 76 -18.40 10.40 5.97
N LYS A 77 -18.47 11.50 5.17
CA LYS A 77 -17.84 12.81 5.45
C LYS A 77 -16.33 12.72 5.68
N MET A 78 -15.70 11.77 5.02
CA MET A 78 -14.26 11.52 4.99
C MET A 78 -13.66 12.03 3.67
N ARG A 79 -12.35 12.31 3.65
CA ARG A 79 -11.64 12.74 2.44
C ARG A 79 -10.29 12.04 2.34
N PHE A 80 -9.92 11.63 1.12
CA PHE A 80 -8.59 11.13 0.83
C PHE A 80 -7.56 12.26 0.75
N ASN A 81 -6.34 11.97 1.19
CA ASN A 81 -5.20 12.84 0.94
C ASN A 81 -4.48 12.33 -0.31
N VAL A 82 -4.82 12.94 -1.45
CA VAL A 82 -4.30 12.56 -2.77
C VAL A 82 -2.76 12.58 -2.79
N ASP A 83 -2.13 13.52 -2.10
CA ASP A 83 -0.66 13.65 -2.10
C ASP A 83 0.05 12.44 -1.47
N LYS A 84 -0.61 11.80 -0.50
CA LYS A 84 -0.14 10.57 0.16
C LYS A 84 -0.53 9.30 -0.59
N CYS A 85 -1.62 9.34 -1.34
CA CYS A 85 -2.07 8.20 -2.15
C CYS A 85 -1.09 7.95 -3.33
N LYS A 86 -0.64 6.71 -3.50
CA LYS A 86 0.30 6.32 -4.56
C LYS A 86 -0.12 5.01 -5.22
N VAL A 87 0.09 4.93 -6.53
CA VAL A 87 -0.10 3.70 -7.30
C VAL A 87 1.19 2.90 -7.27
N MET A 88 1.12 1.61 -6.95
CA MET A 88 2.27 0.72 -7.09
C MET A 88 1.95 -0.43 -8.05
N HIS A 89 2.71 -0.48 -9.14
CA HIS A 89 2.56 -1.53 -10.14
C HIS A 89 3.47 -2.71 -9.80
N PHE A 90 2.87 -3.86 -9.52
CA PHE A 90 3.60 -5.13 -9.37
C PHE A 90 3.50 -5.98 -10.64
N GLY A 91 4.51 -6.84 -10.83
CA GLY A 91 4.54 -7.84 -11.89
C GLY A 91 5.01 -7.30 -13.25
N ARG A 92 5.35 -8.22 -14.15
CA ARG A 92 5.93 -7.90 -15.47
C ARG A 92 4.88 -7.55 -16.54
N ASN A 93 3.63 -8.00 -16.36
CA ASN A 93 2.56 -7.84 -17.36
C ASN A 93 1.62 -6.67 -17.04
N ASN A 94 2.11 -5.69 -16.28
CA ASN A 94 1.31 -4.53 -15.88
C ASN A 94 1.27 -3.49 -17.01
N ILE A 95 0.08 -2.99 -17.34
CA ILE A 95 -0.12 -1.96 -18.37
C ILE A 95 0.35 -0.57 -17.89
N ASN A 96 0.67 -0.40 -16.61
CA ASN A 96 1.15 0.84 -15.99
C ASN A 96 0.20 2.04 -16.21
N THR A 97 -1.11 1.77 -16.12
CA THR A 97 -2.16 2.78 -16.27
C THR A 97 -2.14 3.78 -15.12
N SER A 98 -2.37 5.05 -15.41
CA SER A 98 -2.52 6.09 -14.40
C SER A 98 -3.97 6.16 -13.91
N TYR A 99 -4.15 6.47 -12.62
CA TYR A 99 -5.47 6.53 -11.97
C TYR A 99 -5.75 7.94 -11.44
N LEU A 100 -7.04 8.28 -11.37
CA LEU A 100 -7.53 9.54 -10.84
C LEU A 100 -8.22 9.32 -9.49
N LEU A 101 -7.91 10.18 -8.53
CA LEU A 101 -8.58 10.25 -7.23
C LEU A 101 -8.91 11.70 -6.91
N ASN A 102 -10.17 12.02 -6.58
CA ASN A 102 -10.63 13.40 -6.38
C ASN A 102 -10.25 14.34 -7.55
N GLY A 103 -10.33 13.84 -8.79
CA GLY A 103 -9.96 14.58 -10.01
C GLY A 103 -8.46 14.83 -10.20
N SER A 104 -7.60 14.31 -9.33
CA SER A 104 -6.15 14.47 -9.41
C SER A 104 -5.46 13.15 -9.79
N LEU A 105 -4.41 13.24 -10.62
CA LEU A 105 -3.65 12.06 -11.04
C LEU A 105 -2.81 11.52 -9.88
N LEU A 106 -2.95 10.23 -9.60
CA LEU A 106 -2.15 9.58 -8.58
C LEU A 106 -0.71 9.37 -9.06
N GLY A 107 0.24 9.73 -8.19
CA GLY A 107 1.66 9.47 -8.45
C GLY A 107 1.97 7.98 -8.39
N VAL A 108 2.88 7.52 -9.24
CA VAL A 108 3.41 6.16 -9.20
C VAL A 108 4.57 6.08 -8.20
N SER A 109 4.58 5.07 -7.33
CA SER A 109 5.70 4.76 -6.47
C SER A 109 6.32 3.41 -6.83
N LEU A 110 7.65 3.34 -6.80
CA LEU A 110 8.42 2.11 -7.01
C LEU A 110 8.66 1.34 -5.71
N MET A 111 8.45 1.99 -4.57
CA MET A 111 8.74 1.45 -3.25
C MET A 111 7.76 2.04 -2.23
N GLY A 112 7.28 1.20 -1.32
CA GLY A 112 6.32 1.58 -0.28
C GLY A 112 6.72 0.93 1.02
N LYS A 113 6.41 1.60 2.13
CA LYS A 113 6.64 1.05 3.45
C LYS A 113 5.29 0.63 4.01
N ASP A 114 5.19 -0.63 4.40
CA ASP A 114 3.98 -1.21 4.93
C ASP A 114 4.30 -2.03 6.18
N LEU A 115 3.64 -1.72 7.30
CA LEU A 115 3.85 -2.39 8.60
C LEU A 115 5.33 -2.51 9.04
N GLY A 116 6.18 -1.55 8.61
CA GLY A 116 7.62 -1.55 8.90
C GLY A 116 8.49 -2.30 7.88
N PHE A 117 7.88 -3.00 6.93
CA PHE A 117 8.56 -3.65 5.81
C PHE A 117 8.58 -2.72 4.60
N PHE A 118 9.66 -2.79 3.82
CA PHE A 118 9.68 -2.16 2.51
C PHE A 118 9.26 -3.17 1.47
N VAL A 119 8.37 -2.73 0.59
CA VAL A 119 7.85 -3.47 -0.57
C VAL A 119 8.25 -2.69 -1.81
N ASP A 120 9.01 -3.31 -2.69
CA ASP A 120 9.40 -2.76 -3.99
C ASP A 120 8.54 -3.35 -5.10
N ASN A 121 8.45 -2.67 -6.24
CA ASN A 121 7.66 -3.11 -7.39
C ASN A 121 8.07 -4.49 -7.97
N LYS A 122 9.27 -4.98 -7.64
CA LYS A 122 9.76 -6.30 -8.02
C LYS A 122 9.47 -7.38 -6.98
N LEU A 123 8.91 -7.03 -5.82
CA LEU A 123 8.72 -7.92 -4.68
C LEU A 123 10.03 -8.62 -4.26
N SER A 124 11.15 -7.90 -4.37
CA SER A 124 12.49 -8.37 -3.99
C SER A 124 12.72 -8.23 -2.49
N ASN A 125 13.07 -9.35 -1.85
CA ASN A 125 13.50 -9.35 -0.45
C ASN A 125 14.92 -8.76 -0.26
N SER A 126 15.59 -8.32 -1.33
CA SER A 126 16.99 -7.84 -1.29
C SER A 126 17.19 -6.69 -0.32
N TRP A 127 16.26 -5.74 -0.25
CA TRP A 127 16.34 -4.61 0.66
C TRP A 127 16.31 -5.07 2.13
N GLN A 128 15.39 -5.99 2.43
CA GLN A 128 15.21 -6.51 3.78
C GLN A 128 16.44 -7.32 4.21
N CYS A 129 16.95 -8.19 3.33
CA CYS A 129 18.20 -8.92 3.54
C CYS A 129 19.38 -7.98 3.78
N HIS A 130 19.52 -6.94 2.95
CA HIS A 130 20.58 -5.94 3.10
C HIS A 130 20.48 -5.18 4.43
N SER A 131 19.25 -4.81 4.84
CA SER A 131 18.99 -4.11 6.09
C SER A 131 19.34 -4.96 7.31
N VAL A 132 18.94 -6.23 7.32
CA VAL A 132 19.27 -7.19 8.39
C VAL A 132 20.78 -7.44 8.44
N ALA A 133 21.42 -7.71 7.30
CA ALA A 133 22.87 -7.91 7.21
C ALA A 133 23.64 -6.68 7.71
N THR A 134 23.19 -5.47 7.34
CA THR A 134 23.80 -4.22 7.80
C THR A 134 23.68 -4.05 9.31
N LYS A 135 22.53 -4.37 9.91
CA LYS A 135 22.37 -4.36 11.38
C LYS A 135 23.29 -5.37 12.05
N ALA A 136 23.38 -6.59 11.53
CA ALA A 136 24.27 -7.63 12.06
C ALA A 136 25.75 -7.20 11.98
N ASN A 137 26.16 -6.63 10.85
CA ASN A 137 27.53 -6.13 10.64
C ASN A 137 27.89 -4.99 11.61
N LYS A 138 26.93 -4.11 11.95
CA LYS A 138 27.13 -3.08 12.98
C LYS A 138 27.39 -3.69 14.36
N VAL A 139 26.59 -4.68 14.75
CA VAL A 139 26.78 -5.39 16.03
C VAL A 139 28.13 -6.11 16.05
N LEU A 140 28.48 -6.82 14.97
CA LEU A 140 29.78 -7.48 14.83
C LEU A 140 30.94 -6.50 14.95
N SER A 141 30.83 -5.31 14.34
CA SER A 141 31.85 -4.26 14.47
C SER A 141 32.02 -3.79 15.91
N CYS A 142 30.94 -3.65 16.67
CA CYS A 142 31.02 -3.29 18.10
C CYS A 142 31.72 -4.38 18.92
N ILE A 143 31.39 -5.66 18.67
CA ILE A 143 32.03 -6.79 19.34
C ILE A 143 33.54 -6.80 19.07
N ARG A 144 33.93 -6.66 17.80
CA ARG A 144 35.34 -6.63 17.39
C ARG A 144 36.12 -5.50 18.07
N LYS A 145 35.57 -4.28 18.11
CA LYS A 145 36.20 -3.15 18.82
C LYS A 145 36.36 -3.41 20.32
N GLY A 146 35.40 -4.11 20.93
CA GLY A 146 35.49 -4.49 22.34
C GLY A 146 36.58 -5.53 22.62
N ILE A 147 36.83 -6.45 21.68
CA ILE A 147 37.95 -7.39 21.75
C ILE A 147 39.27 -6.64 21.59
N ASP A 148 39.40 -5.82 20.53
CA ASP A 148 40.62 -5.07 20.23
C ASP A 148 41.02 -4.08 21.35
N SER A 149 40.07 -3.63 22.19
CA SER A 149 40.34 -2.72 23.32
C SER A 149 40.89 -3.40 24.58
N ARG A 150 40.98 -4.73 24.61
CA ARG A 150 41.46 -5.51 25.76
C ARG A 150 42.92 -5.96 25.66
N ASP A 151 43.52 -5.76 24.48
CA ASP A 151 44.97 -5.91 24.23
C ASP A 151 45.69 -4.56 24.41
#